data_AF-D7KDQ6-F1
#
_entry.id   AF-D7KDQ6-F1
#
_cell.length_a   1.000
_cell.length_b   1.000
_cell.length_c   1.000
_cell.angle_alpha   90.00
_cell.angle_beta   90.00
_cell.angle_gamma   90.00
#
_symmetry.space_group_name_H-M   'P 1'
#
loop_
_entity.id
_entity.type
_entity.pdbx_description
1 polymer ?
#
loop_
_entity_poly.entity_id
_entity_poly.type
_entity_poly.pdbx_seq_one_letter_code
_entity_poly.pdbx_strand_id
1 'polypeptide(L)'
;MAKFFILFLASALCFTTLIHFTAADADDFDKFHIKGSVYCDTCRVQFITRLSKFLEGAKVKLECKGRENQTVTLTKEAVTDNAGNYQMEVMGDHEEEVCEIVLVQSPDAECGEVNNQEFLRNAARISLTANDGIVSNETRTINPLGFMRKTPLAEYSKDKYTLEKIVKLREDRPFIFPFKPKISRIFYFFSTVVESFTKISRPRRFCRFIETISLALEANSSEAILILYQVLEDPSSSPEAIRIKEQAITNLCDRLTEEKRGEDLRKLLTKLRPFFSLIPKAKTAKIVRGIIDAVAKIPGTTDLQITLCKEMVEWTRAEKRTFLRQRVEARLAALLMENKEYVEALALLSTLVKEVRRLDDKLLLVDIDLLESKLHFSLRNLPKAKAALTAARTAANAIYVPPAQQGTIDLQSGILHAEEKDYKTGYSYFFEAFESFNALGDPRAVFSLKYMLLCKIMVSQADDVAGIISSKAGLQYVGPDLDAMKAVADAHSKRSLKLFENALRDYKAQLEDDPIVHRHLSSLYDTLLEQNLCRLIEPFSRVEIAHIAELIGLPLDHVEKKLSQMILDKKFAGTLDQGAGCLIIFEDPKADAIYSATLDTIANMGKVVDSLYVRSAKIMS
;
A
#
# COMPACT_ATOMS: atom_id res chain seq x y z
N MET A 1 77.20 13.45 -9.72
CA MET A 1 75.94 13.92 -9.10
C MET A 1 74.74 14.05 -10.07
N ALA A 2 74.83 13.61 -11.34
CA ALA A 2 73.70 13.70 -12.28
C ALA A 2 72.80 12.44 -12.35
N LYS A 3 73.29 11.27 -11.90
CA LYS A 3 72.51 10.00 -11.97
C LYS A 3 71.58 9.78 -10.76
N PHE A 4 71.84 10.42 -9.62
CA PHE A 4 70.99 10.32 -8.43
C PHE A 4 69.74 11.22 -8.53
N PHE A 5 69.83 12.30 -9.30
CA PHE A 5 68.72 13.23 -9.52
C PHE A 5 67.63 12.66 -10.44
N ILE A 6 68.00 11.77 -11.38
CA ILE A 6 67.07 11.15 -12.34
C ILE A 6 66.20 10.08 -11.65
N LEU A 7 66.74 9.36 -10.66
CA LEU A 7 65.97 8.38 -9.88
C LEU A 7 64.93 9.05 -8.95
N PHE A 8 65.25 10.21 -8.39
CA PHE A 8 64.33 10.96 -7.52
C PHE A 8 63.19 11.63 -8.32
N LEU A 9 63.45 12.05 -9.55
CA LEU A 9 62.42 12.58 -10.47
C LEU A 9 61.48 11.49 -10.98
N ALA A 10 61.98 10.27 -11.22
CA ALA A 10 61.15 9.13 -11.63
C ALA A 10 60.22 8.64 -10.50
N SER A 11 60.67 8.65 -9.24
CA SER A 11 59.79 8.30 -8.11
C SER A 11 58.72 9.36 -7.84
N ALA A 12 59.03 10.64 -8.02
CA ALA A 12 58.06 11.72 -7.82
C ALA A 12 56.94 11.73 -8.89
N LEU A 13 57.22 11.29 -10.13
CA LEU A 13 56.23 11.13 -11.20
C LEU A 13 55.35 9.86 -11.06
N CYS A 14 55.82 8.85 -10.33
CA CYS A 14 55.00 7.66 -10.00
C CYS A 14 54.08 7.90 -8.78
N PHE A 15 54.40 8.83 -7.87
CA PHE A 15 53.51 9.17 -6.76
C PHE A 15 52.40 10.18 -7.13
N THR A 16 52.56 10.97 -8.20
CA THR A 16 51.50 11.88 -8.68
C THR A 16 50.44 11.18 -9.54
N THR A 17 50.72 9.98 -10.05
CA THR A 17 49.73 9.14 -10.78
C THR A 17 48.88 8.27 -9.86
N LEU A 18 49.31 8.05 -8.60
CA LEU A 18 48.51 7.36 -7.57
C LEU A 18 47.56 8.28 -6.79
N ILE A 19 47.70 9.61 -6.91
CA ILE A 19 46.81 10.60 -6.25
C ILE A 19 45.70 11.11 -7.20
N HIS A 20 45.71 10.69 -8.48
CA HIS A 20 44.62 10.95 -9.44
C HIS A 20 43.55 9.85 -9.50
N PHE A 21 43.61 8.82 -8.63
CA PHE A 21 42.59 7.77 -8.52
C PHE A 21 41.51 8.07 -7.46
N THR A 22 41.49 9.25 -6.84
CA THR A 22 40.51 9.59 -5.78
C THR A 22 39.73 10.88 -6.03
N ALA A 23 39.67 11.37 -7.27
CA ALA A 23 38.89 12.56 -7.61
C ALA A 23 38.41 12.54 -9.07
N ALA A 24 37.58 11.57 -9.43
CA ALA A 24 36.81 11.58 -10.68
C ALA A 24 35.58 10.65 -10.59
N ASP A 25 34.83 10.74 -9.49
CA ASP A 25 33.47 10.16 -9.36
C ASP A 25 32.49 11.30 -9.04
N ALA A 26 32.46 12.31 -9.90
CA ALA A 26 31.48 13.38 -9.83
C ALA A 26 30.97 13.62 -11.25
N ASP A 27 29.97 12.84 -11.65
CA ASP A 27 28.79 13.31 -12.37
C ASP A 27 27.88 12.10 -12.66
N ASP A 28 26.61 12.20 -12.26
CA ASP A 28 25.49 11.26 -12.41
C ASP A 28 25.23 10.21 -11.28
N PHE A 29 25.27 10.66 -10.02
CA PHE A 29 24.59 9.97 -8.91
C PHE A 29 23.15 10.49 -8.76
N ASP A 30 22.18 9.62 -8.45
CA ASP A 30 20.84 10.02 -8.01
C ASP A 30 20.97 11.06 -6.88
N LYS A 31 20.36 12.23 -7.05
CA LYS A 31 20.42 13.35 -6.09
C LYS A 31 19.17 13.38 -5.23
N PHE A 32 19.32 13.11 -3.94
CA PHE A 32 18.23 13.18 -2.97
C PHE A 32 18.32 14.47 -2.14
N HIS A 33 17.29 15.30 -2.22
CA HIS A 33 17.09 16.45 -1.36
C HIS A 33 16.24 16.05 -0.16
N ILE A 34 16.86 15.94 0.99
CA ILE A 34 16.18 15.62 2.22
C ILE A 34 15.66 16.89 2.87
N LYS A 35 14.38 16.92 3.25
CA LYS A 35 13.74 18.02 3.98
C LYS A 35 13.11 17.49 5.26
N GLY A 36 13.31 18.19 6.37
CA GLY A 36 12.64 17.86 7.63
C GLY A 36 12.60 19.07 8.55
N SER A 37 11.98 18.89 9.71
CA SER A 37 11.90 19.94 10.73
C SER A 37 12.24 19.42 12.11
N VAL A 38 12.73 20.32 12.96
CA VAL A 38 13.07 20.03 14.36
C VAL A 38 12.29 20.94 15.28
N TYR A 39 11.65 20.36 16.29
CA TYR A 39 10.89 21.09 17.30
C TYR A 39 11.35 20.76 18.71
N CYS A 40 11.00 21.66 19.63
CA CYS A 40 11.11 21.49 21.05
C CYS A 40 9.76 21.05 21.61
N ASP A 41 9.74 19.87 22.20
CA ASP A 41 8.65 19.34 22.99
C ASP A 41 8.72 19.89 24.42
N THR A 42 7.91 20.91 24.65
CA THR A 42 7.77 21.58 25.94
C THR A 42 6.98 20.77 26.98
N CYS A 43 6.28 19.72 26.56
CA CYS A 43 5.39 18.90 27.38
C CYS A 43 5.90 17.47 27.59
N ARG A 44 6.96 17.05 26.91
CA ARG A 44 7.52 15.68 26.93
C ARG A 44 6.52 14.59 26.49
N VAL A 45 5.64 14.93 25.56
CA VAL A 45 4.62 14.03 24.98
C VAL A 45 5.03 13.36 23.66
N GLN A 46 6.18 13.72 23.10
CA GLN A 46 6.82 13.14 21.89
C GLN A 46 6.01 13.26 20.59
N PHE A 47 5.09 14.23 20.52
CA PHE A 47 4.42 14.67 19.30
C PHE A 47 4.26 16.20 19.29
N ILE A 48 4.03 16.80 18.12
CA ILE A 48 3.84 18.26 18.01
C ILE A 48 2.54 18.65 18.69
N THR A 49 2.64 19.54 19.69
CA THR A 49 1.51 20.18 20.35
C THR A 49 1.43 21.65 19.97
N ARG A 50 0.33 22.33 20.35
CA ARG A 50 0.21 23.80 20.21
C ARG A 50 1.28 24.57 20.98
N LEU A 51 1.89 23.95 21.99
CA LEU A 51 2.94 24.54 22.83
C LEU A 51 4.35 24.19 22.35
N SER A 52 4.47 23.34 21.34
CA SER A 52 5.75 22.96 20.74
C SER A 52 6.30 24.13 19.92
N LYS A 53 7.60 24.40 20.06
CA LYS A 53 8.28 25.48 19.33
C LYS A 53 9.29 24.89 18.36
N PHE A 54 9.29 25.35 17.12
CA PHE A 54 10.34 24.98 16.16
C PHE A 54 11.68 25.61 16.55
N LEU A 55 12.77 24.85 16.42
CA LEU A 55 14.09 25.27 16.90
C LEU A 55 14.95 25.80 15.75
N GLU A 56 15.35 27.07 15.82
CA GLU A 56 16.33 27.70 14.92
C GLU A 56 17.75 27.37 15.38
N GLY A 57 18.61 26.85 14.48
CA GLY A 57 20.01 26.55 14.78
C GLY A 57 20.27 25.17 15.40
N ALA A 58 19.30 24.25 15.34
CA ALA A 58 19.47 22.86 15.78
C ALA A 58 20.27 22.04 14.77
N LYS A 59 21.17 21.19 15.27
CA LYS A 59 22.03 20.33 14.46
C LYS A 59 21.43 18.93 14.35
N VAL A 60 21.31 18.46 13.11
CA VAL A 60 20.88 17.10 12.76
C VAL A 60 21.96 16.42 11.93
N LYS A 61 22.04 15.10 12.05
CA LYS A 61 23.02 14.28 11.35
C LYS A 61 22.34 13.11 10.68
N LEU A 62 22.58 12.95 9.38
CA LEU A 62 22.28 11.74 8.64
C LEU A 62 23.41 10.73 8.85
N GLU A 63 23.07 9.55 9.34
CA GLU A 63 23.97 8.39 9.40
C GLU A 63 23.39 7.26 8.55
N CYS A 64 24.12 6.86 7.51
CA CYS A 64 23.83 5.62 6.80
C CYS A 64 24.77 4.52 7.29
N LYS A 65 24.19 3.37 7.62
CA LYS A 65 24.91 2.19 8.10
C LYS A 65 24.67 1.03 7.15
N GLY A 66 25.75 0.35 6.76
CA GLY A 66 25.67 -0.87 5.97
C GLY A 66 24.85 -1.92 6.71
N ARG A 67 23.87 -2.52 6.02
CA ARG A 67 22.82 -3.30 6.66
C ARG A 67 23.26 -4.63 7.29
N GLU A 68 24.35 -5.21 6.79
CA GLU A 68 24.92 -6.47 7.30
C GLU A 68 26.02 -6.24 8.35
N ASN A 69 26.88 -5.23 8.17
CA ASN A 69 28.07 -5.02 9.01
C ASN A 69 27.91 -3.90 10.06
N GLN A 70 26.79 -3.16 10.03
CA GLN A 70 26.54 -1.93 10.83
C GLN A 70 27.62 -0.84 10.70
N THR A 71 28.51 -0.95 9.72
CA THR A 71 29.57 0.03 9.45
C THR A 71 28.96 1.32 8.92
N VAL A 72 29.33 2.46 9.49
CA VAL A 72 28.87 3.78 9.00
C VAL A 72 29.51 4.03 7.63
N THR A 73 28.67 4.11 6.61
CA THR A 73 29.05 4.29 5.20
C THR A 73 29.02 5.75 4.78
N LEU A 74 28.02 6.49 5.28
CA LEU A 74 27.83 7.92 5.01
C LEU A 74 27.48 8.68 6.29
N THR A 75 28.03 9.87 6.43
CA THR A 75 27.69 10.83 7.48
C THR A 75 27.59 12.22 6.90
N LYS A 76 26.47 12.92 7.14
CA LYS A 76 26.27 14.31 6.72
C LYS A 76 25.51 15.10 7.78
N GLU A 77 25.90 16.34 8.03
CA GLU A 77 25.26 17.21 9.03
C GLU A 77 24.52 18.38 8.37
N ALA A 78 23.44 18.84 9.01
CA ALA A 78 22.71 20.04 8.63
C ALA A 78 22.23 20.83 9.85
N VAL A 79 21.95 22.11 9.64
CA VAL A 79 21.45 23.04 10.66
C VAL A 79 20.08 23.56 10.25
N THR A 80 19.18 23.75 11.21
CA THR A 80 17.84 24.28 10.96
C THR A 80 17.81 25.79 10.75
N ASP A 81 16.90 26.24 9.89
CA ASP A 81 16.56 27.65 9.63
C ASP A 81 15.67 28.26 10.72
N ASN A 82 15.30 29.54 10.57
CA ASN A 82 14.45 30.30 11.50
C ASN A 82 13.04 29.73 11.66
N ALA A 83 12.58 28.89 10.74
CA ALA A 83 11.31 28.17 10.82
C ALA A 83 11.48 26.75 11.41
N GLY A 84 12.70 26.37 11.79
CA GLY A 84 13.08 25.06 12.31
C GLY A 84 13.16 23.96 11.26
N ASN A 85 13.26 24.30 9.97
CA ASN A 85 13.41 23.35 8.88
C ASN A 85 14.89 23.17 8.52
N TYR A 86 15.29 21.97 8.12
CA TYR A 86 16.62 21.69 7.58
C TYR A 86 16.49 21.08 6.19
N GLN A 87 17.51 21.32 5.36
CA GLN A 87 17.65 20.70 4.07
C GLN A 87 19.08 20.17 3.89
N MET A 88 19.22 18.96 3.35
CA MET A 88 20.52 18.40 2.98
C MET A 88 20.42 17.64 1.66
N GLU A 89 21.49 17.72 0.86
CA GLU A 89 21.61 16.99 -0.41
C GLU A 89 22.45 15.73 -0.18
N VAL A 90 22.01 14.58 -0.68
CA VAL A 90 22.76 13.33 -0.64
C VAL A 90 22.89 12.79 -2.05
N MET A 91 24.11 12.37 -2.41
CA MET A 91 24.39 11.78 -3.71
C MET A 91 24.59 10.28 -3.55
N GLY A 92 23.91 9.50 -4.40
CA GLY A 92 24.08 8.06 -4.51
C GLY A 92 22.86 7.28 -4.08
N ASP A 93 22.72 6.07 -4.63
CA ASP A 93 21.68 5.11 -4.25
C ASP A 93 22.18 4.30 -3.05
N HIS A 94 21.48 4.42 -1.93
CA HIS A 94 21.80 3.78 -0.65
C HIS A 94 20.81 2.63 -0.35
N GLU A 95 20.31 1.91 -1.37
CA GLU A 95 19.35 0.79 -1.23
C GLU A 95 19.82 -0.32 -0.26
N GLU A 96 21.13 -0.54 -0.12
CA GLU A 96 21.73 -1.56 0.77
C GLU A 96 22.12 -1.02 2.16
N GLU A 97 21.78 0.24 2.47
CA GLU A 97 22.14 0.92 3.71
C GLU A 97 20.89 1.37 4.47
N VAL A 98 20.97 1.37 5.80
CA VAL A 98 19.94 1.94 6.66
C VAL A 98 20.35 3.36 7.01
N CYS A 99 19.69 4.34 6.39
CA CYS A 99 19.91 5.76 6.63
C CYS A 99 18.93 6.31 7.68
N GLU A 100 19.48 6.90 8.73
CA GLU A 100 18.74 7.48 9.85
C GLU A 100 19.17 8.94 10.07
N ILE A 101 18.20 9.83 10.29
CA ILE A 101 18.47 11.19 10.75
C ILE A 101 18.39 11.21 12.26
N VAL A 102 19.47 11.62 12.90
CA VAL A 102 19.67 11.66 14.34
C VAL A 102 19.83 13.11 14.80
N LEU A 103 19.19 13.44 15.92
CA LEU A 103 19.36 14.71 16.61
C LEU A 103 20.73 14.78 17.30
N VAL A 104 21.52 15.80 17.03
CA VAL A 104 22.88 15.94 17.61
C VAL A 104 22.93 16.98 18.71
N GLN A 105 22.51 18.21 18.39
CA GLN A 105 22.65 19.33 19.31
C GLN A 105 21.46 20.28 19.19
N SER A 106 20.90 20.65 20.34
CA SER A 106 19.91 21.71 20.44
C SER A 106 20.59 23.06 20.75
N PRO A 107 20.12 24.17 20.16
CA PRO A 107 20.61 25.51 20.46
C PRO A 107 20.03 26.06 21.76
N ASP A 108 18.94 25.48 22.26
CA ASP A 108 18.31 25.83 23.54
C ASP A 108 18.82 24.92 24.66
N ALA A 109 19.44 25.52 25.68
CA ALA A 109 20.00 24.81 26.84
C ALA A 109 18.94 24.10 27.71
N GLU A 110 17.69 24.56 27.64
CA GLU A 110 16.55 23.97 28.34
C GLU A 110 15.92 22.82 27.56
N CYS A 111 16.12 22.77 26.23
CA CYS A 111 15.47 21.83 25.33
C CYS A 111 16.47 20.97 24.55
N GLY A 112 17.33 20.25 25.26
CA GLY A 112 18.38 19.39 24.69
C GLY A 112 18.29 17.92 25.08
N GLU A 113 17.25 17.47 25.79
CA GLU A 113 17.13 16.06 26.16
C GLU A 113 16.58 15.22 24.99
N VAL A 114 17.18 14.05 24.79
CA VAL A 114 16.75 13.05 23.82
C VAL A 114 16.44 11.76 24.57
N ASN A 115 15.30 11.12 24.29
CA ASN A 115 14.97 9.83 24.88
C ASN A 115 15.75 8.72 24.17
N ASN A 116 16.46 7.88 24.92
CA ASN A 116 17.29 6.79 24.41
C ASN A 116 16.61 5.41 24.51
N GLN A 117 15.31 5.34 24.82
CA GLN A 117 14.59 4.07 24.85
C GLN A 117 14.44 3.48 23.45
N GLU A 118 14.67 2.16 23.34
CA GLU A 118 14.85 1.43 22.07
C GLU A 118 13.60 1.42 21.15
N PHE A 119 12.40 1.56 21.73
CA PHE A 119 11.12 1.65 21.01
C PHE A 119 10.71 3.09 20.62
N LEU A 120 11.43 4.09 21.14
CA LEU A 120 11.13 5.52 20.99
C LEU A 120 12.35 6.26 20.41
N ARG A 121 13.09 5.58 19.50
CA ARG A 121 14.26 6.18 18.86
C ARG A 121 13.85 7.49 18.19
N ASN A 122 14.43 8.61 18.67
CA ASN A 122 14.29 9.95 18.08
C ASN A 122 15.14 10.07 16.80
N ALA A 123 15.06 9.04 15.96
CA ALA A 123 15.73 8.94 14.69
C ALA A 123 14.68 8.64 13.64
N ALA A 124 14.66 9.44 12.58
CA ALA A 124 13.76 9.20 11.47
C ALA A 124 14.51 8.44 10.38
N ARG A 125 14.04 7.23 10.07
CA ARG A 125 14.57 6.45 8.95
C ARG A 125 14.12 7.05 7.64
N ILE A 126 15.05 7.09 6.69
CA ILE A 126 14.82 7.62 5.36
C ILE A 126 15.32 6.64 4.31
N SER A 127 14.49 6.41 3.29
CA SER A 127 14.86 5.67 2.09
C SER A 127 15.55 6.62 1.11
N LEU A 128 16.82 6.35 0.80
CA LEU A 128 17.61 7.08 -0.19
C LEU A 128 17.87 6.17 -1.39
N THR A 129 16.80 5.68 -2.02
CA THR A 129 16.86 4.91 -3.26
C THR A 129 15.79 5.37 -4.24
N ALA A 130 16.07 5.36 -5.54
CA ALA A 130 15.09 5.69 -6.57
C ALA A 130 14.06 4.56 -6.80
N ASN A 131 14.26 3.40 -6.19
CA ASN A 131 13.50 2.17 -6.45
C ASN A 131 12.47 1.84 -5.35
N ASP A 132 11.95 2.85 -4.66
CA ASP A 132 10.95 2.72 -3.58
C ASP A 132 9.53 3.12 -3.97
N GLY A 133 9.26 3.30 -5.27
CA GLY A 133 7.92 3.59 -5.79
C GLY A 133 7.42 5.01 -5.48
N ILE A 134 8.28 5.89 -4.96
CA ILE A 134 7.95 7.29 -4.69
C ILE A 134 8.22 8.11 -5.96
N VAL A 135 7.16 8.71 -6.52
CA VAL A 135 7.17 9.46 -7.80
C VAL A 135 8.01 10.75 -7.74
N SER A 136 8.31 11.27 -6.54
CA SER A 136 9.19 12.42 -6.37
C SER A 136 10.65 11.98 -6.41
N ASN A 137 11.21 11.90 -7.62
CA ASN A 137 12.58 11.41 -7.88
C ASN A 137 13.71 12.18 -7.14
N GLU A 138 13.42 13.30 -6.47
CA GLU A 138 14.47 14.21 -5.99
C GLU A 138 14.28 14.74 -4.56
N THR A 139 13.10 14.67 -3.93
CA THR A 139 12.89 15.23 -2.58
C THR A 139 12.29 14.22 -1.62
N ARG A 140 12.93 14.03 -0.46
CA ARG A 140 12.50 13.13 0.62
C ARG A 140 12.13 13.96 1.84
N THR A 141 10.85 13.97 2.20
CA THR A 141 10.35 14.68 3.37
C THR A 141 10.31 13.75 4.59
N ILE A 142 10.80 14.22 5.73
CA ILE A 142 10.94 13.43 6.95
C ILE A 142 9.94 13.91 8.02
N ASN A 143 9.46 12.97 8.83
CA ASN A 143 8.68 13.26 10.03
C ASN A 143 9.44 14.23 10.96
N PRO A 144 8.78 15.26 11.52
CA PRO A 144 9.44 16.20 12.43
C PRO A 144 10.08 15.50 13.63
N LEU A 145 11.31 15.87 13.96
CA LEU A 145 12.06 15.33 15.09
C LEU A 145 12.01 16.28 16.29
N GLY A 146 11.86 15.75 17.50
CA GLY A 146 11.64 16.55 18.71
C GLY A 146 12.75 16.42 19.76
N PHE A 147 13.35 17.52 20.20
CA PHE A 147 14.06 17.57 21.48
C PHE A 147 13.07 17.77 22.63
N MET A 148 13.36 17.20 23.80
CA MET A 148 12.54 17.40 24.99
C MET A 148 13.14 18.45 25.91
N ARG A 149 12.24 19.21 26.56
CA ARG A 149 12.62 20.13 27.62
C ARG A 149 12.95 19.40 28.92
N LYS A 150 14.01 19.82 29.63
CA LYS A 150 14.43 19.27 30.94
C LYS A 150 13.31 19.31 31.97
N THR A 151 12.68 20.47 32.11
CA THR A 151 11.54 20.68 33.01
C THR A 151 10.30 21.04 32.19
N PRO A 152 9.18 20.31 32.30
CA PRO A 152 7.95 20.65 31.59
C PRO A 152 7.37 21.98 32.09
N LEU A 153 6.72 22.74 31.20
CA LEU A 153 6.10 24.03 31.54
C LEU A 153 4.94 23.86 32.55
N ALA A 154 4.85 24.79 33.52
CA ALA A 154 3.87 24.74 34.62
C ALA A 154 2.40 24.88 34.18
N GLU A 155 2.12 25.35 32.95
CA GLU A 155 0.77 25.36 32.35
C GLU A 155 0.16 23.95 32.19
N TYR A 156 0.96 22.89 32.41
CA TYR A 156 0.53 21.49 32.30
C TYR A 156 -0.11 20.91 33.57
N SER A 157 -0.11 21.63 34.70
CA SER A 157 -0.66 21.10 35.97
C SER A 157 -2.19 20.95 35.99
N LYS A 158 -2.91 21.59 35.06
CA LYS A 158 -4.38 21.48 34.94
C LYS A 158 -4.88 20.36 34.01
N ASP A 159 -4.07 19.91 33.04
CA ASP A 159 -4.52 18.97 31.98
C ASP A 159 -3.95 17.55 32.08
N LYS A 160 -3.18 17.26 33.14
CA LYS A 160 -2.55 15.95 33.34
C LYS A 160 -3.56 14.79 33.43
N TYR A 161 -4.74 15.04 33.99
CA TYR A 161 -5.84 14.04 34.07
C TYR A 161 -6.55 13.80 32.74
N THR A 162 -6.52 14.77 31.82
CA THR A 162 -7.20 14.69 30.52
C THR A 162 -6.34 13.95 29.49
N LEU A 163 -5.02 14.12 29.54
CA LEU A 163 -4.08 13.56 28.57
C LEU A 163 -3.76 12.06 28.79
N GLU A 164 -3.74 11.56 30.03
CA GLU A 164 -3.64 10.11 30.29
C GLU A 164 -4.87 9.33 29.77
N LYS A 165 -6.05 9.98 29.70
CA LYS A 165 -7.25 9.41 29.07
C LYS A 165 -7.20 9.48 27.53
N ILE A 166 -6.57 10.51 26.95
CA ILE A 166 -6.44 10.67 25.50
C ILE A 166 -5.43 9.68 24.91
N VAL A 167 -4.38 9.30 25.64
CA VAL A 167 -3.45 8.22 25.23
C VAL A 167 -4.16 6.86 25.09
N LYS A 168 -5.31 6.67 25.74
CA LYS A 168 -6.17 5.47 25.58
C LYS A 168 -7.28 5.60 24.53
N LEU A 169 -7.46 6.76 23.91
CA LEU A 169 -8.59 7.04 22.98
C LEU A 169 -8.16 7.57 21.61
N ARG A 170 -6.87 7.45 21.26
CA ARG A 170 -6.33 8.02 20.01
C ARG A 170 -5.95 6.93 19.01
N GLU A 171 -6.96 6.15 18.60
CA GLU A 171 -6.88 5.27 17.43
C GLU A 171 -7.44 5.91 16.14
N ASP A 172 -8.04 7.10 16.17
CA ASP A 172 -8.63 7.68 14.95
C ASP A 172 -8.34 9.17 14.73
N ARG A 173 -7.85 9.45 13.50
CA ARG A 173 -7.77 10.73 12.73
C ARG A 173 -6.41 11.47 12.64
N PRO A 174 -5.90 11.70 11.42
CA PRO A 174 -4.89 12.72 11.14
C PRO A 174 -5.52 14.12 10.93
N PHE A 175 -4.87 15.14 11.48
CA PHE A 175 -5.20 16.56 11.28
C PHE A 175 -4.48 17.10 10.03
N ILE A 176 -5.24 17.59 9.06
CA ILE A 176 -4.76 18.30 7.86
C ILE A 176 -4.79 19.81 8.14
N PHE A 177 -3.69 20.53 7.85
CA PHE A 177 -3.68 21.99 7.74
C PHE A 177 -3.93 22.41 6.27
N PRO A 178 -4.78 23.43 5.99
CA PRO A 178 -4.96 23.94 4.65
C PRO A 178 -4.03 25.14 4.40
N PHE A 179 -3.16 25.06 3.38
CA PHE A 179 -2.50 26.22 2.79
C PHE A 179 -3.17 26.55 1.45
N LYS A 180 -3.74 27.75 1.33
CA LYS A 180 -4.20 28.32 0.04
C LYS A 180 -3.02 28.95 -0.69
N PRO A 181 -2.87 28.80 -2.02
CA PRO A 181 -2.07 29.73 -2.81
C PRO A 181 -2.99 30.77 -3.49
N LYS A 182 -2.64 32.06 -3.36
CA LYS A 182 -3.16 33.11 -4.22
C LYS A 182 -2.29 33.20 -5.49
N ILE A 183 -2.97 33.28 -6.62
CA ILE A 183 -2.47 33.49 -7.96
C ILE A 183 -1.92 34.92 -8.11
N SER A 184 -0.75 35.07 -8.74
CA SER A 184 -0.46 36.22 -9.60
C SER A 184 0.42 35.82 -10.77
N ARG A 185 -0.11 36.10 -11.97
CA ARG A 185 0.49 36.02 -13.30
C ARG A 185 1.87 36.69 -13.38
N ILE A 186 2.78 36.12 -14.15
CA ILE A 186 3.46 36.75 -15.30
C ILE A 186 4.03 35.61 -16.18
N PHE A 187 3.60 35.56 -17.43
CA PHE A 187 4.22 34.81 -18.53
C PHE A 187 4.15 35.71 -19.78
N TYR A 188 4.95 35.37 -20.79
CA TYR A 188 5.32 36.06 -22.06
C TYR A 188 6.69 36.77 -21.97
N PHE A 189 7.70 36.55 -22.83
CA PHE A 189 7.79 35.78 -24.09
C PHE A 189 9.27 35.61 -24.54
N PHE A 190 9.58 34.43 -25.11
CA PHE A 190 10.49 34.08 -26.23
C PHE A 190 11.88 34.72 -26.49
N SER A 191 12.84 33.79 -26.69
CA SER A 191 13.80 33.66 -27.81
C SER A 191 15.20 34.31 -27.75
N THR A 192 16.16 33.54 -28.29
CA THR A 192 17.53 33.88 -28.74
C THR A 192 18.56 33.82 -27.59
N VAL A 193 19.58 32.97 -27.60
CA VAL A 193 20.76 33.01 -28.48
C VAL A 193 21.39 31.61 -28.60
N VAL A 194 21.46 31.14 -29.85
CA VAL A 194 22.39 30.11 -30.35
C VAL A 194 23.76 30.76 -30.57
N GLU A 195 24.82 29.94 -30.56
CA GLU A 195 26.23 30.26 -30.86
C GLU A 195 27.09 30.86 -29.74
N SER A 196 27.87 29.98 -29.10
CA SER A 196 29.35 30.00 -29.16
C SER A 196 29.93 29.39 -27.89
N PHE A 197 30.38 28.14 -27.94
CA PHE A 197 31.62 27.66 -27.28
C PHE A 197 31.87 26.23 -27.74
N THR A 198 32.56 26.10 -28.87
CA THR A 198 33.18 24.83 -29.29
C THR A 198 34.63 24.78 -28.82
N LYS A 199 35.09 23.54 -28.60
CA LYS A 199 36.49 23.05 -28.49
C LYS A 199 37.03 22.83 -27.07
N ILE A 200 36.65 21.68 -26.51
CA ILE A 200 37.63 20.80 -25.83
C ILE A 200 37.52 19.41 -26.47
N SER A 201 38.67 18.92 -26.90
CA SER A 201 38.93 17.70 -27.68
C SER A 201 38.45 16.42 -26.99
N ARG A 202 37.40 15.78 -27.55
CA ARG A 202 37.01 14.39 -27.23
C ARG A 202 37.74 13.40 -28.16
N PRO A 203 38.21 12.24 -27.67
CA PRO A 203 38.90 11.25 -28.51
C PRO A 203 37.93 10.58 -29.50
N ARG A 204 38.37 10.44 -30.76
CA ARG A 204 37.61 10.02 -31.95
C ARG A 204 36.87 8.67 -31.91
N ARG A 205 37.00 7.85 -30.86
CA ARG A 205 36.19 6.62 -30.68
C ARG A 205 34.85 6.87 -29.99
N PHE A 206 34.72 8.00 -29.30
CA PHE A 206 33.59 8.33 -28.42
C PHE A 206 32.34 8.80 -29.18
N CYS A 207 32.50 9.52 -30.31
CA CYS A 207 31.37 9.93 -31.15
C CYS A 207 30.63 8.72 -31.77
N ARG A 208 31.34 7.63 -32.05
CA ARG A 208 30.77 6.46 -32.73
C ARG A 208 29.72 5.74 -31.89
N PHE A 209 29.87 5.66 -30.56
CA PHE A 209 28.94 4.91 -29.69
C PHE A 209 27.61 5.63 -29.42
N ILE A 210 27.65 6.95 -29.18
CA ILE A 210 26.44 7.77 -29.04
C ILE A 210 25.69 7.83 -30.38
N GLU A 211 26.41 7.95 -31.50
CA GLU A 211 25.82 7.84 -32.85
C GLU A 211 25.20 6.45 -33.09
N THR A 212 25.79 5.36 -32.58
CA THR A 212 25.26 3.99 -32.77
C THR A 212 23.97 3.74 -31.98
N ILE A 213 23.82 4.29 -30.76
CA ILE A 213 22.56 4.21 -30.00
C ILE A 213 21.46 5.06 -30.68
N SER A 214 21.81 6.25 -31.18
CA SER A 214 20.87 7.10 -31.95
C SER A 214 20.43 6.42 -33.25
N LEU A 215 21.34 5.77 -33.97
CA LEU A 215 21.03 4.98 -35.17
C LEU A 215 20.20 3.72 -34.86
N ALA A 216 20.40 3.08 -33.70
CA ALA A 216 19.59 1.94 -33.26
C ALA A 216 18.16 2.36 -32.84
N LEU A 217 17.95 3.60 -32.42
CA LEU A 217 16.62 4.15 -32.14
C LEU A 217 15.84 4.48 -33.43
N GLU A 218 16.55 4.79 -34.53
CA GLU A 218 15.99 5.16 -35.85
C GLU A 218 15.87 3.99 -36.85
N ALA A 219 16.47 2.83 -36.56
CA ALA A 219 16.49 1.65 -37.44
C ALA A 219 15.26 0.72 -37.27
N ASN A 220 15.02 -0.17 -38.25
CA ASN A 220 13.99 -1.22 -38.19
C ASN A 220 14.21 -2.16 -36.99
N SER A 221 13.12 -2.65 -36.38
CA SER A 221 13.13 -3.33 -35.07
C SER A 221 14.13 -4.49 -34.96
N SER A 222 14.34 -5.27 -36.03
CA SER A 222 15.27 -6.41 -36.02
C SER A 222 16.75 -6.03 -36.16
N GLU A 223 17.08 -4.94 -36.87
CA GLU A 223 18.46 -4.44 -37.02
C GLU A 223 18.91 -3.70 -35.76
N ALA A 224 18.00 -2.95 -35.13
CA ALA A 224 18.23 -2.29 -33.85
C ALA A 224 18.60 -3.30 -32.74
N ILE A 225 17.92 -4.46 -32.68
CA ILE A 225 18.22 -5.53 -31.72
C ILE A 225 19.64 -6.08 -31.92
N LEU A 226 20.06 -6.32 -33.16
CA LEU A 226 21.42 -6.82 -33.47
C LEU A 226 22.50 -5.80 -33.10
N ILE A 227 22.27 -4.52 -33.39
CA ILE A 227 23.19 -3.43 -33.02
C ILE A 227 23.31 -3.32 -31.49
N LEU A 228 22.20 -3.44 -30.77
CA LEU A 228 22.20 -3.40 -29.29
C LEU A 228 22.89 -4.64 -28.68
N TYR A 229 22.74 -5.83 -29.28
CA TYR A 229 23.53 -7.01 -28.89
C TYR A 229 25.04 -6.82 -29.15
N GLN A 230 25.41 -6.15 -30.23
CA GLN A 230 26.81 -5.88 -30.55
C GLN A 230 27.47 -4.92 -29.57
N VAL A 231 26.74 -3.90 -29.08
CA VAL A 231 27.19 -2.99 -28.02
C VAL A 231 27.39 -3.70 -26.67
N LEU A 232 26.65 -4.79 -26.43
CA LEU A 232 26.76 -5.61 -25.23
C LEU A 232 28.01 -6.51 -25.22
N GLU A 233 28.51 -6.92 -26.39
CA GLU A 233 29.68 -7.80 -26.54
C GLU A 233 31.02 -7.05 -26.44
N ASP A 234 31.02 -5.72 -26.44
CA ASP A 234 32.24 -4.93 -26.33
C ASP A 234 32.95 -5.13 -24.97
N PRO A 235 34.27 -5.41 -24.91
CA PRO A 235 35.00 -5.71 -23.68
C PRO A 235 35.36 -4.47 -22.83
N SER A 236 34.87 -3.28 -23.20
CA SER A 236 35.19 -2.04 -22.50
C SER A 236 34.51 -1.97 -21.11
N SER A 237 35.31 -1.72 -20.08
CA SER A 237 34.89 -1.61 -18.67
C SER A 237 35.04 -0.19 -18.09
N SER A 238 35.12 0.85 -18.94
CA SER A 238 35.13 2.22 -18.45
C SER A 238 33.76 2.59 -17.84
N PRO A 239 33.69 3.50 -16.84
CA PRO A 239 32.44 3.91 -16.21
C PRO A 239 31.40 4.42 -17.22
N GLU A 240 31.84 5.16 -18.24
CA GLU A 240 30.97 5.64 -19.31
C GLU A 240 30.49 4.52 -20.25
N ALA A 241 31.30 3.47 -20.47
CA ALA A 241 30.89 2.30 -21.23
C ALA A 241 29.87 1.45 -20.46
N ILE A 242 29.96 1.39 -19.12
CA ILE A 242 28.96 0.74 -18.27
C ILE A 242 27.62 1.48 -18.38
N ARG A 243 27.62 2.83 -18.38
CA ARG A 243 26.39 3.64 -18.57
C ARG A 243 25.75 3.43 -19.93
N ILE A 244 26.56 3.40 -20.99
CA ILE A 244 26.11 3.11 -22.37
C ILE A 244 25.50 1.71 -22.46
N LYS A 245 26.11 0.71 -21.81
CA LYS A 245 25.57 -0.65 -21.74
C LYS A 245 24.26 -0.71 -20.95
N GLU A 246 24.15 -0.01 -19.83
CA GLU A 246 22.90 0.07 -19.05
C GLU A 246 21.74 0.67 -19.86
N GLN A 247 22.00 1.76 -20.60
CA GLN A 247 21.02 2.35 -21.51
C GLN A 247 20.69 1.41 -22.67
N ALA A 248 21.68 0.73 -23.25
CA ALA A 248 21.47 -0.25 -24.30
C ALA A 248 20.61 -1.43 -23.83
N ILE A 249 20.79 -1.91 -22.58
CA ILE A 249 19.96 -2.97 -21.99
C ILE A 249 18.53 -2.49 -21.83
N THR A 250 18.31 -1.29 -21.28
CA THR A 250 16.96 -0.73 -21.10
C THR A 250 16.24 -0.60 -22.44
N ASN A 251 16.90 0.00 -23.44
CA ASN A 251 16.34 0.16 -24.78
C ASN A 251 16.07 -1.20 -25.46
N LEU A 252 16.96 -2.18 -25.27
CA LEU A 252 16.78 -3.54 -25.78
C LEU A 252 15.57 -4.22 -25.11
N CYS A 253 15.35 -4.00 -23.82
CA CYS A 253 14.18 -4.53 -23.10
C CYS A 253 12.89 -3.93 -23.64
N ASP A 254 12.86 -2.61 -23.85
CA ASP A 254 11.68 -1.92 -24.40
C ASP A 254 11.36 -2.44 -25.82
N ARG A 255 12.37 -2.58 -26.69
CA ARG A 255 12.19 -3.13 -28.05
C ARG A 255 11.75 -4.60 -28.06
N LEU A 256 12.32 -5.44 -27.21
CA LEU A 256 11.91 -6.85 -27.11
C LEU A 256 10.50 -7.00 -26.52
N THR A 257 10.07 -6.06 -25.69
CA THR A 257 8.70 -5.97 -25.18
C THR A 257 7.73 -5.58 -26.29
N GLU A 258 8.09 -4.60 -27.14
CA GLU A 258 7.32 -4.21 -28.34
C GLU A 258 7.16 -5.39 -29.33
N GLU A 259 8.22 -6.16 -29.57
CA GLU A 259 8.19 -7.36 -30.43
C GLU A 259 7.55 -8.59 -29.77
N LYS A 260 7.14 -8.52 -28.49
CA LYS A 260 6.55 -9.63 -27.70
C LYS A 260 7.45 -10.88 -27.59
N ARG A 261 8.77 -10.71 -27.60
CA ARG A 261 9.74 -11.84 -27.59
C ARG A 261 10.21 -12.17 -26.17
N GLY A 262 9.32 -12.76 -25.37
CA GLY A 262 9.60 -13.12 -23.97
C GLY A 262 10.80 -14.05 -23.77
N GLU A 263 10.99 -15.06 -24.62
CA GLU A 263 12.09 -16.02 -24.50
C GLU A 263 13.47 -15.39 -24.72
N ASP A 264 13.55 -14.34 -25.55
CA ASP A 264 14.82 -13.66 -25.81
C ASP A 264 15.21 -12.73 -24.65
N LEU A 265 14.23 -12.21 -23.89
CA LEU A 265 14.49 -11.53 -22.61
C LEU A 265 15.05 -12.48 -21.55
N ARG A 266 14.54 -13.72 -21.48
CA ARG A 266 15.10 -14.77 -20.61
C ARG A 266 16.54 -15.13 -21.00
N LYS A 267 16.81 -15.29 -22.30
CA LYS A 267 18.19 -15.53 -22.79
C LYS A 267 19.11 -14.36 -22.51
N LEU A 268 18.61 -13.13 -22.62
CA LEU A 268 19.36 -11.91 -22.31
C LEU A 268 19.84 -11.92 -20.85
N LEU A 269 18.99 -12.27 -19.88
CA LEU A 269 19.40 -12.39 -18.48
C LEU A 269 20.54 -13.39 -18.27
N THR A 270 20.55 -14.49 -19.02
CA THR A 270 21.63 -15.48 -18.97
C THR A 270 22.93 -14.94 -19.56
N LYS A 271 22.84 -14.23 -20.70
CA LYS A 271 23.98 -13.57 -21.35
C LYS A 271 24.58 -12.44 -20.50
N LEU A 272 23.78 -11.76 -19.70
CA LEU A 272 24.21 -10.65 -18.84
C LEU A 272 24.86 -11.11 -17.52
N ARG A 273 24.85 -12.40 -17.17
CA ARG A 273 25.46 -12.92 -15.92
C ARG A 273 26.95 -12.50 -15.74
N PRO A 274 27.83 -12.61 -16.76
CA PRO A 274 29.21 -12.16 -16.62
C PRO A 274 29.33 -10.64 -16.42
N PHE A 275 28.40 -9.87 -16.99
CA PHE A 275 28.33 -8.42 -16.83
C PHE A 275 27.91 -8.03 -15.39
N PHE A 276 27.04 -8.81 -14.76
CA PHE A 276 26.60 -8.59 -13.37
C PHE A 276 27.72 -8.74 -12.33
N SER A 277 28.83 -9.40 -12.65
CA SER A 277 30.02 -9.46 -11.78
C SER A 277 30.88 -8.19 -11.86
N LEU A 278 30.72 -7.38 -12.91
CA LEU A 278 31.53 -6.17 -13.15
C LEU A 278 30.89 -4.89 -12.59
N ILE A 279 29.57 -4.91 -12.36
CA ILE A 279 28.80 -3.75 -11.91
C ILE A 279 28.43 -3.84 -10.42
N PRO A 280 28.13 -2.70 -9.77
CA PRO A 280 27.62 -2.69 -8.40
C PRO A 280 26.34 -3.53 -8.22
N LYS A 281 26.16 -4.05 -7.00
CA LYS A 281 25.03 -4.93 -6.65
C LYS A 281 23.66 -4.25 -6.84
N ALA A 282 23.50 -3.01 -6.37
CA ALA A 282 22.27 -2.23 -6.53
C ALA A 282 21.90 -2.03 -8.02
N LYS A 283 22.88 -1.69 -8.87
CA LYS A 283 22.68 -1.57 -10.31
C LYS A 283 22.26 -2.88 -10.97
N THR A 284 22.87 -3.99 -10.56
CA THR A 284 22.41 -5.32 -11.00
C THR A 284 20.96 -5.57 -10.62
N ALA A 285 20.59 -5.26 -9.37
CA ALA A 285 19.22 -5.44 -8.89
C ALA A 285 18.21 -4.60 -9.69
N LYS A 286 18.58 -3.37 -10.10
CA LYS A 286 17.78 -2.51 -10.98
C LYS A 286 17.58 -3.14 -12.37
N ILE A 287 18.65 -3.62 -13.00
CA ILE A 287 18.58 -4.26 -14.32
C ILE A 287 17.75 -5.55 -14.28
N VAL A 288 17.99 -6.43 -13.31
CA VAL A 288 17.27 -7.70 -13.18
C VAL A 288 15.78 -7.47 -12.96
N ARG A 289 15.40 -6.53 -12.08
CA ARG A 289 13.99 -6.16 -11.87
C ARG A 289 13.38 -5.55 -13.12
N GLY A 290 14.07 -4.62 -13.77
CA GLY A 290 13.61 -3.99 -15.01
C GLY A 290 13.31 -5.01 -16.12
N ILE A 291 14.14 -6.05 -16.25
CA ILE A 291 13.89 -7.13 -17.22
C ILE A 291 12.68 -7.99 -16.80
N ILE A 292 12.55 -8.35 -15.52
CA ILE A 292 11.38 -9.11 -15.03
C ILE A 292 10.09 -8.32 -15.26
N ASP A 293 10.11 -7.01 -14.98
CA ASP A 293 8.96 -6.12 -15.19
C ASP A 293 8.65 -5.93 -16.69
N ALA A 294 9.67 -5.91 -17.55
CA ALA A 294 9.50 -5.90 -19.00
C ALA A 294 8.79 -7.17 -19.50
N VAL A 295 9.18 -8.35 -19.01
CA VAL A 295 8.47 -9.61 -19.31
C VAL A 295 7.02 -9.54 -18.79
N ALA A 296 6.79 -8.93 -17.62
CA ALA A 296 5.46 -8.76 -17.04
C ALA A 296 4.50 -7.93 -17.91
N LYS A 297 5.00 -7.00 -18.72
CA LYS A 297 4.19 -6.21 -19.66
C LYS A 297 3.68 -7.04 -20.85
N ILE A 298 4.28 -8.19 -21.15
CA ILE A 298 3.89 -9.02 -22.29
C ILE A 298 2.72 -9.93 -21.87
N PRO A 299 1.53 -9.80 -22.49
CA PRO A 299 0.37 -10.60 -22.14
C PRO A 299 0.58 -12.09 -22.46
N GLY A 300 0.17 -12.98 -21.56
CA GLY A 300 0.22 -14.44 -21.76
C GLY A 300 1.57 -15.10 -21.43
N THR A 301 2.45 -14.43 -20.69
CA THR A 301 3.79 -14.95 -20.34
C THR A 301 3.93 -15.43 -18.89
N THR A 302 2.82 -15.67 -18.17
CA THR A 302 2.83 -16.01 -16.74
C THR A 302 3.71 -17.23 -16.42
N ASP A 303 3.62 -18.31 -17.19
CA ASP A 303 4.44 -19.52 -16.99
C ASP A 303 5.94 -19.26 -17.21
N LEU A 304 6.26 -18.42 -18.20
CA LEU A 304 7.63 -17.99 -18.49
C LEU A 304 8.17 -17.12 -17.35
N GLN A 305 7.36 -16.23 -16.79
CA GLN A 305 7.73 -15.40 -15.65
C GLN A 305 8.00 -16.24 -14.40
N ILE A 306 7.16 -17.24 -14.11
CA ILE A 306 7.36 -18.15 -12.98
C ILE A 306 8.67 -18.91 -13.15
N THR A 307 8.92 -19.48 -14.33
CA THR A 307 10.17 -20.20 -14.65
C THR A 307 11.38 -19.29 -14.50
N LEU A 308 11.30 -18.07 -15.07
CA LEU A 308 12.37 -17.08 -14.99
C LEU A 308 12.66 -16.67 -13.54
N CYS A 309 11.62 -16.39 -12.74
CA CYS A 309 11.79 -16.03 -11.34
C CYS A 309 12.42 -17.18 -10.54
N LYS A 310 12.02 -18.45 -10.77
CA LYS A 310 12.66 -19.61 -10.15
C LYS A 310 14.15 -19.71 -10.50
N GLU A 311 14.52 -19.55 -11.78
CA GLU A 311 15.93 -19.51 -12.21
C GLU A 311 16.72 -18.36 -11.59
N MET A 312 16.11 -17.18 -11.46
CA MET A 312 16.76 -16.02 -10.84
C MET A 312 16.93 -16.19 -9.33
N VAL A 313 16.01 -16.87 -8.64
CA VAL A 313 16.15 -17.22 -7.22
C VAL A 313 17.32 -18.20 -7.02
N GLU A 314 17.48 -19.20 -7.88
CA GLU A 314 18.61 -20.13 -7.82
C GLU A 314 19.95 -19.42 -8.05
N TRP A 315 20.02 -18.56 -9.06
CA TRP A 315 21.22 -17.79 -9.37
C TRP A 315 21.60 -16.81 -8.24
N THR A 316 20.62 -16.07 -7.69
CA THR A 316 20.87 -15.16 -6.56
C THR A 316 21.30 -15.88 -5.29
N ARG A 317 20.85 -17.13 -5.07
CA ARG A 317 21.35 -18.00 -3.99
C ARG A 317 22.82 -18.39 -4.22
N ALA A 318 23.19 -18.77 -5.44
CA ALA A 318 24.56 -19.13 -5.78
C ALA A 318 25.54 -17.95 -5.63
N GLU A 319 25.14 -16.75 -6.06
CA GLU A 319 25.94 -15.53 -5.94
C GLU A 319 25.84 -14.83 -4.57
N LYS A 320 25.08 -15.40 -3.62
CA LYS A 320 24.86 -14.83 -2.27
C LYS A 320 24.29 -13.40 -2.30
N ARG A 321 23.39 -13.09 -3.25
CA ARG A 321 22.69 -11.80 -3.36
C ARG A 321 21.36 -11.83 -2.62
N THR A 322 21.40 -11.69 -1.29
CA THR A 322 20.26 -11.83 -0.37
C THR A 322 19.09 -10.87 -0.66
N PHE A 323 19.35 -9.57 -0.82
CA PHE A 323 18.30 -8.57 -1.04
C PHE A 323 17.56 -8.75 -2.37
N LEU A 324 18.30 -8.98 -3.45
CA LEU A 324 17.71 -9.25 -4.76
C LEU A 324 16.88 -10.54 -4.72
N ARG A 325 17.39 -11.59 -4.06
CA ARG A 325 16.65 -12.84 -3.86
C ARG A 325 15.30 -12.58 -3.19
N GLN A 326 15.27 -11.84 -2.08
CA GLN A 326 14.04 -11.58 -1.33
C GLN A 326 13.00 -10.82 -2.16
N ARG A 327 13.42 -9.83 -2.96
CA ARG A 327 12.52 -9.11 -3.87
C ARG A 327 11.98 -9.99 -5.00
N VAL A 328 12.83 -10.86 -5.57
CA VAL A 328 12.41 -11.82 -6.60
C VAL A 328 11.50 -12.90 -6.01
N GLU A 329 11.75 -13.37 -4.79
CA GLU A 329 10.88 -14.33 -4.08
C GLU A 329 9.51 -13.70 -3.75
N ALA A 330 9.45 -12.43 -3.33
CA ALA A 330 8.19 -11.71 -3.16
C ALA A 330 7.38 -11.59 -4.47
N ARG A 331 8.07 -11.27 -5.58
CA ARG A 331 7.46 -11.21 -6.91
C ARG A 331 6.97 -12.59 -7.38
N LEU A 332 7.77 -13.63 -7.17
CA LEU A 332 7.39 -15.02 -7.46
C LEU A 332 6.14 -15.43 -6.68
N ALA A 333 6.04 -15.09 -5.40
CA ALA A 333 4.86 -15.38 -4.60
C ALA A 333 3.60 -14.72 -5.17
N ALA A 334 3.68 -13.47 -5.64
CA ALA A 334 2.58 -12.79 -6.30
C ALA A 334 2.13 -13.51 -7.59
N LEU A 335 3.08 -13.96 -8.42
CA LEU A 335 2.79 -14.72 -9.64
C LEU A 335 2.17 -16.10 -9.36
N LEU A 336 2.67 -16.81 -8.35
CA LEU A 336 2.10 -18.10 -7.92
C LEU A 336 0.65 -17.93 -7.44
N MET A 337 0.33 -16.82 -6.77
CA MET A 337 -1.04 -16.50 -6.36
C MET A 337 -1.97 -16.24 -7.55
N GLU A 338 -1.49 -15.56 -8.59
CA GLU A 338 -2.25 -15.35 -9.84
C GLU A 338 -2.52 -16.69 -10.56
N ASN A 339 -1.55 -17.63 -10.54
CA ASN A 339 -1.73 -18.98 -11.07
C ASN A 339 -2.51 -19.94 -10.14
N LYS A 340 -3.02 -19.43 -9.00
CA LYS A 340 -3.76 -20.20 -7.98
C LYS A 340 -2.94 -21.31 -7.29
N GLU A 341 -1.61 -21.25 -7.34
CA GLU A 341 -0.70 -22.16 -6.65
C GLU A 341 -0.44 -21.73 -5.19
N TYR A 342 -1.51 -21.74 -4.39
CA TYR A 342 -1.51 -21.14 -3.05
C TYR A 342 -0.58 -21.84 -2.04
N VAL A 343 -0.31 -23.14 -2.21
CA VAL A 343 0.51 -23.93 -1.27
C VAL A 343 1.99 -23.57 -1.40
N GLU A 344 2.51 -23.49 -2.63
CA GLU A 344 3.89 -23.10 -2.89
C GLU A 344 4.11 -21.63 -2.47
N ALA A 345 3.16 -20.74 -2.81
CA ALA A 345 3.20 -19.34 -2.40
C ALA A 345 3.24 -19.19 -0.86
N LEU A 346 2.45 -19.97 -0.12
CA LEU A 346 2.42 -19.92 1.34
C LEU A 346 3.75 -20.34 1.97
N ALA A 347 4.35 -21.42 1.48
CA ALA A 347 5.63 -21.91 1.97
C ALA A 347 6.76 -20.89 1.73
N LEU A 348 6.74 -20.25 0.56
CA LEU A 348 7.69 -19.20 0.19
C LEU A 348 7.53 -17.95 1.07
N LEU A 349 6.31 -17.42 1.19
CA LEU A 349 6.02 -16.22 2.01
C LEU A 349 6.32 -16.46 3.49
N SER A 350 5.93 -17.60 4.06
CA SER A 350 6.18 -17.93 5.47
C SER A 350 7.68 -17.97 5.82
N THR A 351 8.53 -18.34 4.85
CA THR A 351 9.98 -18.31 5.00
C THR A 351 10.49 -16.88 4.88
N LEU A 352 10.03 -16.16 3.87
CA LEU A 352 10.44 -14.80 3.56
C LEU A 352 10.11 -13.81 4.69
N VAL A 353 8.91 -13.89 5.29
CA VAL A 353 8.51 -13.05 6.44
C VAL A 353 9.49 -13.20 7.60
N LYS A 354 9.94 -14.42 7.91
CA LYS A 354 10.89 -14.68 9.02
C LYS A 354 12.26 -14.09 8.75
N GLU A 355 12.71 -14.13 7.50
CA GLU A 355 13.99 -13.55 7.09
C GLU A 355 13.94 -12.02 7.11
N VAL A 356 12.94 -11.42 6.45
CA VAL A 356 12.83 -9.98 6.29
C VAL A 356 12.54 -9.28 7.62
N ARG A 357 11.78 -9.91 8.53
CA ARG A 357 11.55 -9.41 9.89
C ARG A 357 12.85 -9.31 10.71
N ARG A 358 13.85 -10.17 10.45
CA ARG A 358 15.17 -10.09 11.13
C ARG A 358 16.03 -8.94 10.59
N LEU A 359 15.86 -8.58 9.32
CA LEU A 359 16.62 -7.53 8.65
C LEU A 359 15.99 -6.13 8.79
N ASP A 360 14.78 -6.03 9.35
CA ASP A 360 14.03 -4.79 9.60
C ASP A 360 13.79 -3.95 8.33
N ASP A 361 13.52 -4.61 7.18
CA ASP A 361 13.10 -3.95 5.94
C ASP A 361 11.62 -3.63 5.99
N LYS A 362 11.26 -2.50 6.57
CA LYS A 362 9.84 -2.20 6.75
C LYS A 362 9.09 -2.01 5.43
N LEU A 363 9.74 -1.48 4.38
CA LEU A 363 9.10 -1.30 3.08
C LEU A 363 8.77 -2.64 2.43
N LEU A 364 9.77 -3.51 2.31
CA LEU A 364 9.57 -4.85 1.75
C LEU A 364 8.66 -5.71 2.63
N LEU A 365 8.73 -5.56 3.95
CA LEU A 365 7.87 -6.29 4.89
C LEU A 365 6.39 -5.94 4.71
N VAL A 366 6.05 -4.66 4.48
CA VAL A 366 4.66 -4.26 4.19
C VAL A 366 4.13 -4.97 2.94
N ASP A 367 4.92 -5.06 1.87
CA ASP A 367 4.50 -5.77 0.65
C ASP A 367 4.29 -7.26 0.87
N ILE A 368 5.20 -7.90 1.61
CA ILE A 368 5.13 -9.34 1.91
C ILE A 368 3.92 -9.64 2.82
N ASP A 369 3.73 -8.88 3.90
CA ASP A 369 2.63 -9.08 4.84
C ASP A 369 1.26 -8.81 4.15
N LEU A 370 1.20 -7.86 3.21
CA LEU A 370 0.02 -7.59 2.40
C LEU A 370 -0.28 -8.74 1.42
N LEU A 371 0.74 -9.31 0.78
CA LEU A 371 0.60 -10.52 -0.05
C LEU A 371 0.15 -11.72 0.79
N GLU A 372 0.69 -11.91 1.99
CA GLU A 372 0.30 -12.97 2.91
C GLU A 372 -1.18 -12.81 3.34
N SER A 373 -1.63 -11.58 3.61
CA SER A 373 -3.05 -11.30 3.89
C SER A 373 -3.96 -11.70 2.73
N LYS A 374 -3.61 -11.33 1.50
CA LYS A 374 -4.35 -11.69 0.28
C LYS A 374 -4.38 -13.20 0.05
N LEU A 375 -3.26 -13.88 0.27
CA LEU A 375 -3.16 -15.34 0.14
C LEU A 375 -4.08 -16.06 1.14
N HIS A 376 -4.03 -15.67 2.41
CA HIS A 376 -4.90 -16.25 3.43
C HIS A 376 -6.38 -15.93 3.17
N PHE A 377 -6.68 -14.77 2.59
CA PHE A 377 -8.02 -14.44 2.14
C PHE A 377 -8.51 -15.38 1.03
N SER A 378 -7.68 -15.64 0.01
CA SER A 378 -8.00 -16.63 -1.04
C SER A 378 -8.22 -18.03 -0.50
N LEU A 379 -7.48 -18.43 0.55
CA LEU A 379 -7.64 -19.70 1.26
C LEU A 379 -8.82 -19.71 2.27
N ARG A 380 -9.62 -18.64 2.34
CA ARG A 380 -10.74 -18.46 3.28
C ARG A 380 -10.34 -18.54 4.76
N ASN A 381 -9.08 -18.24 5.09
CA ASN A 381 -8.60 -18.14 6.46
C ASN A 381 -8.61 -16.68 6.95
N LEU A 382 -9.80 -16.18 7.31
CA LEU A 382 -10.00 -14.79 7.73
C LEU A 382 -9.16 -14.38 8.95
N PRO A 383 -9.03 -15.19 10.03
CA PRO A 383 -8.24 -14.79 11.20
C PRO A 383 -6.77 -14.56 10.87
N LYS A 384 -6.16 -15.43 10.04
CA LYS A 384 -4.77 -15.26 9.61
C LYS A 384 -4.61 -14.10 8.63
N ALA A 385 -5.56 -13.92 7.72
CA ALA A 385 -5.54 -12.78 6.79
C ALA A 385 -5.57 -11.44 7.53
N LYS A 386 -6.37 -11.34 8.60
CA LYS A 386 -6.45 -10.18 9.48
C LYS A 386 -5.16 -9.98 10.28
N ALA A 387 -4.60 -11.04 10.85
CA ALA A 387 -3.33 -10.97 11.57
C ALA A 387 -2.17 -10.47 10.68
N ALA A 388 -2.07 -10.97 9.45
CA ALA A 388 -1.09 -10.50 8.47
C ALA A 388 -1.33 -9.02 8.08
N LEU A 389 -2.59 -8.61 7.88
CA LEU A 389 -2.92 -7.22 7.60
C LEU A 389 -2.57 -6.28 8.79
N THR A 390 -2.80 -6.71 10.03
CA THR A 390 -2.40 -5.95 11.22
C THR A 390 -0.88 -5.78 11.27
N ALA A 391 -0.12 -6.82 10.91
CA ALA A 391 1.33 -6.73 10.79
C ALA A 391 1.75 -5.72 9.71
N ALA A 392 1.14 -5.79 8.51
CA ALA A 392 1.38 -4.85 7.42
C ALA A 392 1.09 -3.39 7.84
N ARG A 393 -0.05 -3.12 8.50
CA ARG A 393 -0.39 -1.78 9.00
C ARG A 393 0.57 -1.27 10.07
N THR A 394 1.03 -2.17 10.95
CA THR A 394 2.00 -1.80 11.99
C THR A 394 3.36 -1.43 11.39
N ALA A 395 3.81 -2.20 10.38
CA ALA A 395 5.02 -1.89 9.64
C ALA A 395 4.87 -0.59 8.83
N ALA A 396 3.73 -0.38 8.19
CA ALA A 396 3.38 0.82 7.43
C ALA A 396 3.40 2.07 8.32
N ASN A 397 2.82 2.03 9.52
CA ASN A 397 2.80 3.17 10.45
C ASN A 397 4.20 3.63 10.88
N ALA A 398 5.20 2.75 10.81
CA ALA A 398 6.57 3.06 11.20
C ALA A 398 7.40 3.67 10.06
N ILE A 399 6.83 3.80 8.86
CA ILE A 399 7.48 4.38 7.68
C ILE A 399 6.53 5.32 6.95
N TYR A 400 7.06 6.11 6.02
CA TYR A 400 6.22 6.84 5.08
C TYR A 400 5.93 5.91 3.89
N VAL A 401 4.68 5.44 3.78
CA VAL A 401 4.24 4.54 2.70
C VAL A 401 3.77 5.36 1.49
N PRO A 402 4.17 4.99 0.25
CA PRO A 402 3.65 5.64 -0.96
C PRO A 402 2.12 5.56 -1.06
N PRO A 403 1.42 6.59 -1.57
CA PRO A 403 -0.05 6.61 -1.65
C PRO A 403 -0.65 5.40 -2.38
N ALA A 404 0.02 4.87 -3.41
CA ALA A 404 -0.43 3.70 -4.15
C ALA A 404 -0.45 2.41 -3.29
N GLN A 405 0.56 2.25 -2.44
CA GLN A 405 0.68 1.10 -1.55
C GLN A 405 -0.27 1.26 -0.36
N GLN A 406 -0.39 2.47 0.19
CA GLN A 406 -1.37 2.81 1.23
C GLN A 406 -2.80 2.51 0.77
N GLY A 407 -3.20 2.95 -0.43
CA GLY A 407 -4.51 2.62 -0.99
C GLY A 407 -4.73 1.11 -1.16
N THR A 408 -3.67 0.32 -1.37
CA THR A 408 -3.78 -1.15 -1.45
C THR A 408 -3.99 -1.79 -0.08
N ILE A 409 -3.38 -1.24 0.98
CA ILE A 409 -3.60 -1.64 2.37
C ILE A 409 -5.05 -1.33 2.78
N ASP A 410 -5.55 -0.15 2.43
CA ASP A 410 -6.91 0.27 2.76
C ASP A 410 -7.95 -0.54 1.97
N LEU A 411 -7.70 -0.83 0.69
CA LEU A 411 -8.54 -1.72 -0.11
C LEU A 411 -8.65 -3.12 0.52
N GLN A 412 -7.52 -3.72 0.91
CA GLN A 412 -7.51 -5.03 1.59
C GLN A 412 -8.22 -4.97 2.95
N SER A 413 -8.06 -3.86 3.68
CA SER A 413 -8.77 -3.62 4.94
C SER A 413 -10.28 -3.59 4.72
N GLY A 414 -10.76 -2.88 3.70
CA GLY A 414 -12.19 -2.84 3.35
C GLY A 414 -12.75 -4.22 3.01
N ILE A 415 -12.02 -5.03 2.24
CA ILE A 415 -12.44 -6.39 1.85
C ILE A 415 -12.61 -7.28 3.09
N LEU A 416 -11.65 -7.28 4.02
CA LEU A 416 -11.75 -8.11 5.22
C LEU A 416 -12.91 -7.67 6.14
N HIS A 417 -13.17 -6.37 6.29
CA HIS A 417 -14.30 -5.88 7.11
C HIS A 417 -15.65 -6.19 6.45
N ALA A 418 -15.76 -6.05 5.13
CA ALA A 418 -16.97 -6.43 4.39
C ALA A 418 -17.30 -7.92 4.58
N GLU A 419 -16.28 -8.78 4.63
CA GLU A 419 -16.43 -10.22 4.83
C GLU A 419 -16.79 -10.61 6.27
N GLU A 420 -16.44 -9.76 7.25
CA GLU A 420 -16.93 -9.84 8.64
C GLU A 420 -18.35 -9.23 8.80
N LYS A 421 -18.98 -8.79 7.71
CA LYS A 421 -20.28 -8.10 7.66
C LYS A 421 -20.27 -6.70 8.32
N ASP A 422 -19.10 -6.13 8.59
CA ASP A 422 -18.97 -4.73 9.02
C ASP A 422 -18.79 -3.83 7.79
N TYR A 423 -19.90 -3.64 7.07
CA TYR A 423 -19.93 -2.82 5.86
C TYR A 423 -19.78 -1.33 6.13
N LYS A 424 -20.02 -0.85 7.35
CA LYS A 424 -19.88 0.57 7.71
C LYS A 424 -18.41 0.95 7.79
N THR A 425 -17.62 0.18 8.55
CA THR A 425 -16.17 0.38 8.63
C THR A 425 -15.50 0.05 7.29
N GLY A 426 -15.98 -1.00 6.61
CA GLY A 426 -15.51 -1.36 5.26
C GLY A 426 -15.69 -0.22 4.25
N TYR A 427 -16.84 0.48 4.26
CA TYR A 427 -17.07 1.65 3.41
C TYR A 427 -16.02 2.75 3.64
N SER A 428 -15.69 3.07 4.90
CA SER A 428 -14.69 4.07 5.23
C SER A 428 -13.32 3.71 4.65
N TYR A 429 -12.89 2.45 4.79
CA TYR A 429 -11.62 1.99 4.20
C TYR A 429 -11.63 2.06 2.67
N PHE A 430 -12.73 1.67 2.01
CA PHE A 430 -12.83 1.78 0.56
C PHE A 430 -12.83 3.23 0.07
N PHE A 431 -13.40 4.16 0.85
CA PHE A 431 -13.36 5.59 0.55
C PHE A 431 -11.94 6.15 0.58
N GLU A 432 -11.16 5.85 1.63
CA GLU A 432 -9.74 6.26 1.72
C GLU A 432 -8.89 5.64 0.59
N ALA A 433 -9.15 4.37 0.26
CA ALA A 433 -8.51 3.71 -0.88
C ALA A 433 -8.87 4.39 -2.21
N PHE A 434 -10.14 4.78 -2.39
CA PHE A 434 -10.60 5.49 -3.58
C PHE A 434 -9.95 6.86 -3.70
N GLU A 435 -9.88 7.66 -2.64
CA GLU A 435 -9.20 8.96 -2.68
C GLU A 435 -7.72 8.83 -3.06
N SER A 436 -7.04 7.82 -2.47
CA SER A 436 -5.64 7.53 -2.76
C SER A 436 -5.41 7.14 -4.23
N PHE A 437 -6.25 6.26 -4.80
CA PHE A 437 -6.12 5.83 -6.20
C PHE A 437 -6.60 6.88 -7.20
N ASN A 438 -7.65 7.63 -6.88
CA ASN A 438 -8.17 8.71 -7.72
C ASN A 438 -7.13 9.84 -7.86
N ALA A 439 -6.43 10.19 -6.77
CA ALA A 439 -5.34 11.17 -6.82
C ALA A 439 -4.20 10.76 -7.76
N LEU A 440 -4.01 9.45 -7.97
CA LEU A 440 -2.99 8.88 -8.84
C LEU A 440 -3.49 8.55 -10.26
N GLY A 441 -4.79 8.63 -10.51
CA GLY A 441 -5.40 8.20 -11.78
C GLY A 441 -5.28 6.69 -12.04
N ASP A 442 -5.17 5.87 -10.99
CA ASP A 442 -5.00 4.42 -11.11
C ASP A 442 -6.34 3.73 -11.47
N PRO A 443 -6.37 2.79 -12.43
CA PRO A 443 -7.56 2.00 -12.75
C PRO A 443 -8.21 1.30 -11.54
N ARG A 444 -7.42 1.00 -10.49
CA ARG A 444 -7.91 0.42 -9.24
C ARG A 444 -8.93 1.28 -8.50
N ALA A 445 -9.01 2.57 -8.80
CA ALA A 445 -10.05 3.46 -8.27
C ALA A 445 -11.46 2.97 -8.60
N VAL A 446 -11.68 2.38 -9.79
CA VAL A 446 -12.99 1.86 -10.20
C VAL A 446 -13.44 0.71 -9.29
N PHE A 447 -12.52 -0.20 -8.93
CA PHE A 447 -12.81 -1.31 -8.03
C PHE A 447 -13.11 -0.82 -6.61
N SER A 448 -12.35 0.15 -6.09
CA SER A 448 -12.64 0.77 -4.78
C SER A 448 -14.04 1.39 -4.77
N LEU A 449 -14.39 2.16 -5.81
CA LEU A 449 -15.71 2.79 -5.93
C LEU A 449 -16.83 1.74 -6.01
N LYS A 450 -16.64 0.68 -6.79
CA LYS A 450 -17.57 -0.45 -6.87
C LYS A 450 -17.82 -1.07 -5.49
N TYR A 451 -16.77 -1.33 -4.71
CA TYR A 451 -16.90 -1.89 -3.36
C TYR A 451 -17.54 -0.91 -2.36
N MET A 452 -17.32 0.41 -2.51
CA MET A 452 -18.06 1.40 -1.73
C MET A 452 -19.56 1.31 -1.97
N LEU A 453 -19.99 1.23 -3.24
CA LEU A 453 -21.40 1.10 -3.60
C LEU A 453 -21.98 -0.23 -3.08
N LEU A 454 -21.21 -1.32 -3.17
CA LEU A 454 -21.59 -2.61 -2.60
C LEU A 454 -21.90 -2.48 -1.11
N CYS A 455 -20.99 -1.89 -0.33
CA CYS A 455 -21.19 -1.69 1.10
C CYS A 455 -22.46 -0.88 1.40
N LYS A 456 -22.74 0.17 0.62
CA LYS A 456 -23.97 0.97 0.77
C LYS A 456 -25.24 0.17 0.51
N ILE A 457 -25.24 -0.68 -0.52
CA ILE A 457 -26.35 -1.59 -0.82
C ILE A 457 -26.52 -2.60 0.32
N MET A 458 -25.43 -3.18 0.83
CA MET A 458 -25.48 -4.16 1.93
C MET A 458 -25.94 -3.56 3.27
N VAL A 459 -25.75 -2.26 3.51
CA VAL A 459 -26.26 -1.53 4.69
C VAL A 459 -27.73 -1.09 4.49
N SER A 460 -28.38 -1.53 3.39
CA SER A 460 -29.73 -1.12 2.99
C SER A 460 -29.88 0.40 2.77
N GLN A 461 -28.79 1.09 2.41
CA GLN A 461 -28.77 2.51 2.05
C GLN A 461 -28.61 2.65 0.52
N ALA A 462 -29.50 1.99 -0.23
CA ALA A 462 -29.44 1.97 -1.69
C ALA A 462 -29.70 3.37 -2.31
N ASP A 463 -30.42 4.25 -1.62
CA ASP A 463 -30.77 5.59 -2.13
C ASP A 463 -29.54 6.51 -2.22
N ASP A 464 -28.52 6.30 -1.37
CA ASP A 464 -27.26 7.05 -1.40
C ASP A 464 -26.42 6.76 -2.66
N VAL A 465 -26.60 5.58 -3.27
CA VAL A 465 -25.80 5.10 -4.42
C VAL A 465 -25.92 6.05 -5.60
N ALA A 466 -27.14 6.49 -5.93
CA ALA A 466 -27.36 7.43 -7.02
C ALA A 466 -26.68 8.78 -6.78
N GLY A 467 -26.64 9.24 -5.52
CA GLY A 467 -25.95 10.46 -5.11
C GLY A 467 -24.43 10.35 -5.21
N ILE A 468 -23.86 9.20 -4.83
CA ILE A 468 -22.43 8.93 -4.94
C ILE A 468 -21.98 8.88 -6.41
N ILE A 469 -22.76 8.21 -7.27
CA ILE A 469 -22.46 8.13 -8.71
C ILE A 469 -22.52 9.52 -9.37
N SER A 470 -23.49 10.35 -8.97
CA SER A 470 -23.66 11.71 -9.49
C SER A 470 -22.64 12.72 -8.94
N SER A 471 -21.80 12.31 -7.99
CA SER A 471 -20.74 13.16 -7.44
C SER A 471 -19.66 13.47 -8.49
N LYS A 472 -18.90 14.56 -8.29
CA LYS A 472 -17.82 14.95 -9.20
C LYS A 472 -16.81 13.83 -9.45
N ALA A 473 -16.50 13.05 -8.42
CA ALA A 473 -15.56 11.93 -8.51
C ALA A 473 -16.22 10.70 -9.18
N GLY A 474 -17.51 10.44 -8.95
CA GLY A 474 -18.25 9.36 -9.61
C GLY A 474 -18.44 9.59 -11.11
N LEU A 475 -18.68 10.84 -11.53
CA LEU A 475 -18.82 11.23 -12.94
C LEU A 475 -17.55 10.99 -13.77
N GLN A 476 -16.38 10.98 -13.13
CA GLN A 476 -15.10 10.72 -13.81
C GLN A 476 -14.95 9.24 -14.21
N TYR A 477 -15.59 8.32 -13.49
CA TYR A 477 -15.40 6.88 -13.66
C TYR A 477 -16.62 6.15 -14.23
N VAL A 478 -17.58 6.88 -14.81
CA VAL A 478 -18.81 6.30 -15.38
C VAL A 478 -18.48 5.19 -16.36
N GLY A 479 -19.08 4.02 -16.13
CA GLY A 479 -18.82 2.82 -16.90
C GLY A 479 -19.75 1.66 -16.48
N PRO A 480 -19.62 0.50 -17.13
CA PRO A 480 -20.51 -0.63 -16.94
C PRO A 480 -20.52 -1.16 -15.50
N ASP A 481 -19.41 -1.03 -14.76
CA ASP A 481 -19.33 -1.40 -13.33
C ASP A 481 -20.27 -0.57 -12.45
N LEU A 482 -20.37 0.74 -12.69
CA LEU A 482 -21.26 1.61 -11.91
C LEU A 482 -22.72 1.44 -12.32
N ASP A 483 -22.98 1.23 -13.61
CA ASP A 483 -24.33 0.94 -14.11
C ASP A 483 -24.88 -0.36 -13.53
N ALA A 484 -24.02 -1.39 -13.40
CA ALA A 484 -24.36 -2.64 -12.73
C ALA A 484 -24.75 -2.41 -11.27
N MET A 485 -23.94 -1.66 -10.52
CA MET A 485 -24.24 -1.36 -9.10
C MET A 485 -25.48 -0.48 -8.94
N LYS A 486 -25.74 0.42 -9.88
CA LYS A 486 -26.97 1.22 -9.92
C LYS A 486 -28.19 0.34 -10.17
N ALA A 487 -28.14 -0.58 -11.13
CA ALA A 487 -29.23 -1.52 -11.40
C ALA A 487 -29.54 -2.42 -10.19
N VAL A 488 -28.49 -2.88 -9.48
CA VAL A 488 -28.65 -3.64 -8.24
C VAL A 488 -29.26 -2.77 -7.12
N ALA A 489 -28.80 -1.53 -6.96
CA ALA A 489 -29.36 -0.60 -5.97
C ALA A 489 -30.84 -0.28 -6.26
N ASP A 490 -31.20 -0.06 -7.53
CA ASP A 490 -32.58 0.17 -7.96
C ASP A 490 -33.48 -1.04 -7.68
N ALA A 491 -32.97 -2.26 -7.91
CA ALA A 491 -33.69 -3.49 -7.61
C ALA A 491 -33.91 -3.68 -6.09
N HIS A 492 -32.90 -3.34 -5.29
CA HIS A 492 -32.97 -3.37 -3.83
C HIS A 492 -33.95 -2.32 -3.28
N SER A 493 -33.88 -1.07 -3.74
CA SER A 493 -34.79 0.01 -3.31
C SER A 493 -36.26 -0.32 -3.64
N LYS A 494 -36.51 -0.91 -4.81
CA LYS A 494 -37.86 -1.37 -5.23
C LYS A 494 -38.29 -2.71 -4.63
N ARG A 495 -37.44 -3.38 -3.84
CA ARG A 495 -37.67 -4.73 -3.27
C ARG A 495 -38.14 -5.76 -4.31
N SER A 496 -37.56 -5.71 -5.51
CA SER A 496 -38.02 -6.53 -6.64
C SER A 496 -36.96 -7.54 -7.05
N LEU A 497 -37.25 -8.83 -6.79
CA LEU A 497 -36.37 -9.94 -7.14
C LEU A 497 -36.16 -10.05 -8.66
N LYS A 498 -37.22 -9.81 -9.45
CA LYS A 498 -37.17 -9.89 -10.92
C LYS A 498 -36.22 -8.86 -11.52
N LEU A 499 -36.17 -7.63 -10.97
CA LEU A 499 -35.21 -6.62 -11.42
C LEU A 499 -33.78 -7.01 -11.04
N PHE A 500 -33.59 -7.64 -9.89
CA PHE A 500 -32.29 -8.11 -9.43
C PHE A 500 -31.75 -9.25 -10.31
N GLU A 501 -32.59 -10.24 -10.65
CA GLU A 501 -32.22 -11.33 -11.57
C GLU A 501 -31.90 -10.83 -12.98
N ASN A 502 -32.66 -9.84 -13.49
CA ASN A 502 -32.32 -9.18 -14.75
C ASN A 502 -30.96 -8.48 -14.66
N ALA A 503 -30.68 -7.75 -13.58
CA ALA A 503 -29.39 -7.08 -13.38
C ALA A 503 -28.23 -8.08 -13.31
N LEU A 504 -28.40 -9.22 -12.63
CA LEU A 504 -27.40 -10.29 -12.58
C LEU A 504 -27.13 -10.90 -13.97
N ARG A 505 -28.17 -11.10 -14.79
CA ARG A 505 -28.03 -11.65 -16.13
C ARG A 505 -27.36 -10.65 -17.08
N ASP A 506 -27.80 -9.40 -17.06
CA ASP A 506 -27.38 -8.37 -18.00
C ASP A 506 -25.95 -7.89 -17.70
N TYR A 507 -25.54 -7.88 -16.42
CA TYR A 507 -24.21 -7.47 -15.94
C TYR A 507 -23.37 -8.63 -15.37
N LYS A 508 -23.49 -9.82 -15.97
CA LYS A 508 -22.82 -11.04 -15.49
C LYS A 508 -21.31 -10.87 -15.30
N ALA A 509 -20.64 -10.26 -16.28
CA ALA A 509 -19.18 -10.06 -16.26
C ALA A 509 -18.72 -9.11 -15.15
N GLN A 510 -19.56 -8.16 -14.73
CA GLN A 510 -19.22 -7.21 -13.68
C GLN A 510 -19.58 -7.74 -12.29
N LEU A 511 -20.63 -8.56 -12.16
CA LEU A 511 -21.14 -8.99 -10.85
C LEU A 511 -20.70 -10.39 -10.45
N GLU A 512 -20.66 -11.34 -11.40
CA GLU A 512 -20.38 -12.76 -11.12
C GLU A 512 -18.90 -13.10 -11.24
N ASP A 513 -18.18 -12.50 -12.19
CA ASP A 513 -16.74 -12.74 -12.36
C ASP A 513 -15.90 -12.15 -11.21
N ASP A 514 -16.44 -11.15 -10.48
CA ASP A 514 -15.81 -10.61 -9.27
C ASP A 514 -16.15 -11.51 -8.05
N PRO A 515 -15.18 -12.27 -7.50
CA PRO A 515 -15.46 -13.23 -6.43
C PRO A 515 -15.93 -12.59 -5.12
N ILE A 516 -15.60 -11.32 -4.90
CA ILE A 516 -15.99 -10.58 -3.69
C ILE A 516 -17.45 -10.17 -3.82
N VAL A 517 -17.79 -9.52 -4.94
CA VAL A 517 -19.15 -9.06 -5.23
C VAL A 517 -20.12 -10.23 -5.26
N HIS A 518 -19.82 -11.30 -6.00
CA HIS A 518 -20.67 -12.49 -6.12
C HIS A 518 -21.06 -13.08 -4.75
N ARG A 519 -20.12 -13.11 -3.81
CA ARG A 519 -20.34 -13.67 -2.47
C ARG A 519 -21.33 -12.84 -1.65
N HIS A 520 -21.19 -11.51 -1.69
CA HIS A 520 -22.12 -10.60 -1.02
C HIS A 520 -23.48 -10.54 -1.72
N LEU A 521 -23.52 -10.61 -3.06
CA LEU A 521 -24.76 -10.64 -3.82
C LEU A 521 -25.58 -11.91 -3.56
N SER A 522 -24.93 -13.05 -3.30
CA SER A 522 -25.63 -14.28 -2.90
C SER A 522 -26.37 -14.07 -1.56
N SER A 523 -25.72 -13.43 -0.58
CA SER A 523 -26.37 -13.06 0.69
C SER A 523 -27.44 -11.99 0.51
N LEU A 524 -27.28 -11.09 -0.47
CA LEU A 524 -28.26 -10.06 -0.80
C LEU A 524 -29.50 -10.66 -1.45
N TYR A 525 -29.35 -11.69 -2.30
CA TYR A 525 -30.47 -12.42 -2.91
C TYR A 525 -31.42 -12.97 -1.84
N ASP A 526 -30.86 -13.64 -0.82
CA ASP A 526 -31.64 -14.15 0.30
C ASP A 526 -32.42 -13.04 1.03
N THR A 527 -31.75 -11.91 1.28
CA THR A 527 -32.35 -10.76 1.97
C THR A 527 -33.46 -10.13 1.11
N LEU A 528 -33.25 -10.03 -0.20
CA LEU A 528 -34.20 -9.43 -1.12
C LEU A 528 -35.42 -10.34 -1.34
N LEU A 529 -35.21 -11.65 -1.41
CA LEU A 529 -36.28 -12.64 -1.47
C LEU A 529 -37.19 -12.52 -0.24
N GLU A 530 -36.59 -12.41 0.94
CA GLU A 530 -37.33 -12.22 2.20
C GLU A 530 -38.11 -10.89 2.22
N GLN A 531 -37.47 -9.78 1.82
CA GLN A 531 -38.16 -8.49 1.76
C GLN A 531 -39.31 -8.48 0.74
N ASN A 532 -39.13 -9.16 -0.39
CA ASN A 532 -40.18 -9.28 -1.40
C ASN A 532 -41.33 -10.18 -0.90
N LEU A 533 -41.01 -11.30 -0.23
CA LEU A 533 -42.01 -12.14 0.45
C LEU A 533 -42.80 -11.33 1.47
N CYS A 534 -42.13 -10.60 2.37
CA CYS A 534 -42.80 -9.73 3.35
C CYS A 534 -43.74 -8.72 2.68
N ARG A 535 -43.30 -8.06 1.60
CA ARG A 535 -44.12 -7.10 0.84
C ARG A 535 -45.36 -7.75 0.21
N LEU A 536 -45.25 -8.99 -0.25
CA LEU A 536 -46.36 -9.70 -0.89
C LEU A 536 -47.39 -10.23 0.12
N ILE A 537 -46.94 -10.61 1.32
CA ILE A 537 -47.80 -11.18 2.35
C ILE A 537 -48.43 -10.13 3.27
N GLU A 538 -47.84 -8.92 3.38
CA GLU A 538 -48.29 -7.82 4.23
C GLU A 538 -49.79 -7.48 4.13
N PRO A 539 -50.44 -7.50 2.95
CA PRO A 539 -51.87 -7.18 2.84
C PRO A 539 -52.82 -8.29 3.30
N PHE A 540 -52.33 -9.51 3.56
CA PHE A 540 -53.16 -10.71 3.75
C PHE A 540 -53.05 -11.26 5.17
N SER A 541 -54.17 -11.70 5.74
CA SER A 541 -54.18 -12.48 7.00
C SER A 541 -54.09 -13.99 6.75
N ARG A 542 -54.60 -14.45 5.60
CA ARG A 542 -54.51 -15.82 5.11
C ARG A 542 -54.33 -15.81 3.60
N VAL A 543 -53.36 -16.55 3.10
CA VAL A 543 -53.03 -16.57 1.66
C VAL A 543 -52.57 -17.97 1.23
N GLU A 544 -52.92 -18.38 0.01
CA GLU A 544 -52.47 -19.64 -0.59
C GLU A 544 -51.00 -19.53 -1.02
N ILE A 545 -50.20 -20.55 -0.71
CA ILE A 545 -48.76 -20.57 -1.04
C ILE A 545 -48.57 -20.64 -2.57
N ALA A 546 -49.47 -21.32 -3.29
CA ALA A 546 -49.47 -21.37 -4.74
C ALA A 546 -49.60 -19.98 -5.38
N HIS A 547 -50.45 -19.12 -4.82
CA HIS A 547 -50.61 -17.75 -5.29
C HIS A 547 -49.35 -16.92 -5.07
N ILE A 548 -48.69 -17.06 -3.91
CA ILE A 548 -47.41 -16.38 -3.64
C ILE A 548 -46.33 -16.85 -4.63
N ALA A 549 -46.27 -18.16 -4.89
CA ALA A 549 -45.30 -18.74 -5.80
C ALA A 549 -45.46 -18.21 -7.24
N GLU A 550 -46.69 -18.08 -7.72
CA GLU A 550 -46.99 -17.50 -9.04
C GLU A 550 -46.58 -16.02 -9.12
N LEU A 551 -46.83 -15.23 -8.08
CA LEU A 551 -46.47 -13.80 -8.03
C LEU A 551 -44.96 -13.57 -8.04
N ILE A 552 -44.18 -14.46 -7.41
CA ILE A 552 -42.71 -14.37 -7.36
C ILE A 552 -42.06 -15.00 -8.60
N GLY A 553 -42.73 -15.99 -9.22
CA GLY A 553 -42.17 -16.76 -10.34
C GLY A 553 -41.18 -17.84 -9.91
N LEU A 554 -41.32 -18.37 -8.70
CA LEU A 554 -40.47 -19.45 -8.16
C LEU A 554 -41.30 -20.72 -7.88
N PRO A 555 -40.68 -21.92 -7.87
CA PRO A 555 -41.37 -23.16 -7.53
C PRO A 555 -41.98 -23.14 -6.13
N LEU A 556 -43.16 -23.76 -5.98
CA LEU A 556 -43.90 -23.81 -4.72
C LEU A 556 -43.05 -24.37 -3.55
N ASP A 557 -42.32 -25.46 -3.78
CA ASP A 557 -41.44 -26.09 -2.79
C ASP A 557 -40.37 -25.13 -2.25
N HIS A 558 -39.80 -24.30 -3.12
CA HIS A 558 -38.78 -23.32 -2.72
C HIS A 558 -39.39 -22.21 -1.84
N VAL A 559 -40.57 -21.73 -2.21
CA VAL A 559 -41.29 -20.68 -1.48
C VAL A 559 -41.77 -21.19 -0.11
N GLU A 560 -42.34 -22.40 -0.06
CA GLU A 560 -42.76 -23.03 1.20
C GLU A 560 -41.57 -23.19 2.15
N LYS A 561 -40.45 -23.72 1.65
CA LYS A 561 -39.23 -23.90 2.44
C LYS A 561 -38.69 -22.56 2.95
N LYS A 562 -38.66 -21.51 2.11
CA LYS A 562 -38.18 -20.19 2.54
C LYS A 562 -39.12 -19.54 3.57
N LEU A 563 -40.44 -19.63 3.39
CA LEU A 563 -41.42 -19.17 4.37
C LEU A 563 -41.25 -19.91 5.71
N SER A 564 -41.01 -21.22 5.68
CA SER A 564 -40.77 -22.00 6.90
C SER A 564 -39.52 -21.52 7.65
N GLN A 565 -38.44 -21.21 6.92
CA GLN A 565 -37.22 -20.65 7.47
C GLN A 565 -37.46 -19.26 8.08
N MET A 566 -38.21 -18.39 7.40
CA MET A 566 -38.54 -17.05 7.90
C MET A 566 -39.36 -17.07 9.19
N ILE A 567 -40.28 -18.02 9.33
CA ILE A 567 -41.07 -18.23 10.56
C ILE A 567 -40.15 -18.69 11.71
N LEU A 568 -39.23 -19.64 11.44
CA LEU A 568 -38.26 -20.10 12.43
C LEU A 568 -37.29 -19.00 12.87
N ASP A 569 -36.85 -18.16 11.92
CA ASP A 569 -36.00 -16.99 12.16
C ASP A 569 -36.76 -15.82 12.83
N LYS A 570 -38.07 -15.98 13.09
CA LYS A 570 -38.96 -14.97 13.69
C LYS A 570 -38.99 -13.65 12.92
N LYS A 571 -38.90 -13.70 11.58
CA LYS A 571 -38.97 -12.50 10.73
C LYS A 571 -40.39 -11.95 10.60
N PHE A 572 -41.39 -12.81 10.69
CA PHE A 572 -42.79 -12.45 10.83
C PHE A 572 -43.52 -13.52 11.65
N ALA A 573 -44.65 -13.16 12.26
CA ALA A 573 -45.48 -14.08 13.01
C ALA A 573 -46.46 -14.81 12.09
N GLY A 574 -46.28 -16.12 11.91
CA GLY A 574 -47.18 -16.91 11.08
C GLY A 574 -47.02 -18.42 11.27
N THR A 575 -47.97 -19.17 10.72
CA THR A 575 -47.92 -20.64 10.65
C THR A 575 -48.29 -21.13 9.25
N LEU A 576 -47.70 -22.26 8.86
CA LEU A 576 -47.94 -22.91 7.57
C LEU A 576 -48.90 -24.08 7.78
N ASP A 577 -50.07 -24.03 7.13
CA ASP A 577 -51.00 -25.15 7.05
C ASP A 577 -50.70 -25.97 5.79
N GLN A 578 -49.94 -27.05 5.96
CA GLN A 578 -49.54 -27.94 4.86
C GLN A 578 -50.72 -28.74 4.27
N GLY A 579 -51.81 -28.94 5.03
CA GLY A 579 -52.98 -29.67 4.54
C GLY A 579 -53.80 -28.83 3.57
N ALA A 580 -53.98 -27.54 3.88
CA ALA A 580 -54.69 -26.59 3.02
C ALA A 580 -53.77 -25.84 2.03
N GLY A 581 -52.44 -25.93 2.17
CA GLY A 581 -51.48 -25.18 1.36
C GLY A 581 -51.53 -23.67 1.61
N CYS A 582 -51.85 -23.24 2.83
CA CYS A 582 -52.10 -21.84 3.18
C CYS A 582 -51.12 -21.33 4.23
N LEU A 583 -50.67 -20.09 4.06
CA LEU A 583 -49.97 -19.32 5.07
C LEU A 583 -50.99 -18.52 5.90
N ILE A 584 -50.94 -18.67 7.21
CA ILE A 584 -51.74 -17.89 8.17
C ILE A 584 -50.79 -16.93 8.89
N ILE A 585 -51.08 -15.64 8.81
CA ILE A 585 -50.27 -14.57 9.40
C ILE A 585 -51.00 -14.08 10.64
N PHE A 586 -50.27 -14.00 11.75
CA PHE A 586 -50.78 -13.48 13.01
C PHE A 586 -50.38 -12.02 13.15
N GLU A 587 -51.24 -11.22 13.78
CA GLU A 587 -50.81 -9.94 14.31
C GLU A 587 -49.80 -10.19 15.43
N ASP A 588 -48.79 -9.33 15.54
CA ASP A 588 -47.82 -9.42 16.63
C ASP A 588 -48.56 -9.39 17.97
N PRO A 589 -48.40 -10.41 18.83
CA PRO A 589 -49.08 -10.44 20.10
C PRO A 589 -48.61 -9.25 20.93
N LYS A 590 -49.55 -8.36 21.29
CA LYS A 590 -49.26 -7.23 22.17
C LYS A 590 -48.67 -7.78 23.47
N ALA A 591 -47.41 -7.44 23.75
CA ALA A 591 -46.78 -7.83 25.00
C ALA A 591 -47.53 -7.13 26.16
N ASP A 592 -48.21 -7.93 26.99
CA ASP A 592 -48.89 -7.38 28.16
C ASP A 592 -47.85 -6.80 29.12
N ALA A 593 -47.96 -5.50 29.40
CA ALA A 593 -47.11 -4.78 30.35
C ALA A 593 -47.14 -5.38 31.77
N ILE A 594 -48.15 -6.21 32.06
CA ILE A 594 -48.28 -6.95 33.31
C ILE A 594 -47.16 -7.98 33.47
N TYR A 595 -46.78 -8.68 32.39
CA TYR A 595 -45.76 -9.72 32.48
C TYR A 595 -44.36 -9.13 32.74
N SER A 596 -43.99 -8.03 32.09
CA SER A 596 -42.73 -7.33 32.38
C SER A 596 -42.72 -6.76 33.80
N ALA A 597 -43.80 -6.11 34.24
CA ALA A 597 -43.92 -5.60 35.60
C ALA A 597 -43.87 -6.71 36.66
N THR A 598 -44.41 -7.90 36.36
CA THR A 598 -44.35 -9.07 37.25
C THR A 598 -42.92 -9.61 37.35
N LEU A 599 -42.20 -9.69 36.23
CA LEU A 599 -40.79 -10.09 36.24
C LEU A 599 -39.91 -9.09 37.02
N ASP A 600 -40.16 -7.78 36.84
CA ASP A 600 -39.44 -6.73 37.56
C ASP A 600 -39.72 -6.77 39.07
N THR A 601 -40.96 -7.04 39.47
CA THR A 601 -41.32 -7.18 40.88
C THR A 601 -40.70 -8.43 41.51
N ILE A 602 -40.66 -9.56 40.80
CA ILE A 602 -39.94 -10.77 41.24
C ILE A 602 -38.44 -10.48 41.39
N ALA A 603 -37.82 -9.79 40.42
CA ALA A 603 -36.41 -9.41 40.50
C ALA A 603 -36.12 -8.47 41.67
N ASN A 604 -37.01 -7.51 41.94
CA ASN A 604 -36.89 -6.61 43.07
C ASN A 604 -37.07 -7.33 44.41
N MET A 605 -37.99 -8.30 44.51
CA MET A 605 -38.09 -9.16 45.68
C MET A 605 -36.80 -9.95 45.93
N GLY A 606 -36.16 -10.50 44.89
CA GLY A 606 -34.86 -11.16 45.01
C GLY A 606 -33.79 -10.25 45.64
N LYS A 607 -33.67 -9.02 45.13
CA LYS A 607 -32.73 -8.01 45.70
C LYS A 607 -33.02 -7.68 47.17
N VAL A 608 -34.30 -7.65 47.57
CA VAL A 608 -34.69 -7.41 48.96
C VAL A 608 -34.27 -8.58 49.85
N VAL A 609 -34.47 -9.82 49.41
CA VAL A 609 -34.04 -11.02 50.14
C VAL A 609 -32.52 -11.03 50.33
N ASP A 610 -31.75 -10.72 49.30
CA ASP A 610 -30.28 -10.64 49.38
C ASP A 610 -29.83 -9.56 50.38
N SER A 611 -30.46 -8.37 50.33
CA SER A 611 -30.20 -7.27 51.25
C SER A 611 -30.50 -7.65 52.70
N LEU A 612 -31.59 -8.39 52.94
CA LEU A 612 -31.95 -8.90 54.26
C LEU A 612 -30.93 -9.92 54.77
N TYR A 613 -30.44 -10.83 53.91
CA TYR A 613 -29.39 -11.78 54.25
C TYR A 613 -28.11 -11.06 54.70
N VAL A 614 -27.66 -10.07 53.93
CA VAL A 614 -26.47 -9.25 54.27
C VAL A 614 -26.65 -8.48 55.58
N ARG A 615 -27.84 -7.91 55.82
CA ARG A 615 -28.14 -7.19 57.06
C ARG A 615 -28.19 -8.13 58.26
N SER A 616 -28.77 -9.32 58.11
CA SER A 616 -28.83 -10.31 59.20
C SER A 616 -27.43 -10.81 59.58
N ALA A 617 -26.56 -11.05 58.60
CA ALA A 617 -25.17 -11.45 58.84
C ALA A 617 -24.38 -10.40 59.63
N LYS A 618 -24.62 -9.09 59.37
CA LYS A 618 -24.02 -7.98 60.13
C LYS A 618 -24.52 -7.85 61.56
N ILE A 619 -25.70 -8.41 61.88
CA ILE A 619 -26.27 -8.36 63.23
C ILE A 619 -25.80 -9.58 64.05
N MET A 620 -25.47 -10.69 63.39
CA MET A 620 -24.94 -11.91 64.04
C MET A 620 -23.42 -11.88 64.28
N SER A 621 -22.69 -10.94 63.67
CA SER A 621 -21.29 -10.61 63.98
C SER A 621 -21.22 -9.48 64.99
#